data_AF-A0AAV3HH57-F1
#
_entry.id   AF-A0AAV3HH57-F1
#
_cell.length_a   1.000
_cell.length_b   1.000
_cell.length_c   1.000
_cell.angle_alpha   90.00
_cell.angle_beta   90.00
_cell.angle_gamma   90.00
#
_symmetry.space_group_name_H-M   'P 1'
#
loop_
_entity.id
_entity.type
_entity.pdbx_description
1 polymer ?
#
loop_
_entity_poly.entity_id
_entity_poly.type
_entity_poly.pdbx_seq_one_letter_code
_entity_poly.pdbx_strand_id
1 'polypeptide(L)'
;PGRMVAHRYAGRPEMRYRYDDTGRVVEQLNPAGLSYRYQYEQDRITVTDSLNRREVLHTEGGAGLKRVVKKELADGSVTHSGYDAAGRLTAQTDAAGRRTEYGLNVVSGDITDITTPDGRETKFYYNDGNQLTAVVSPDGLESRRAYDEPGRLVSETSRSGETVRYRYDDAYSELPATTTDATGSTRQMTWSRYGQLLAFTDCSGYQTRYEYDRFGQMTAVHREEGISLYRRYDNRGRLISVKDAQGHETRYEYNAAGDLTAVI
;
A
#
# COMPACT_ATOMS: atom_id res chain seq x y z
N PRO A 1 2.58 22.76 32.81
CA PRO A 1 3.49 21.76 32.22
C PRO A 1 3.07 20.32 32.55
N GLY A 2 2.57 19.59 31.56
CA GLY A 2 1.83 18.32 31.73
C GLY A 2 2.68 17.10 32.10
N ARG A 3 2.07 16.19 32.86
CA ARG A 3 2.62 14.88 33.24
C ARG A 3 2.84 14.01 32.01
N MET A 4 3.88 13.18 32.02
CA MET A 4 4.11 12.18 30.96
C MET A 4 3.02 11.11 31.01
N VAL A 5 2.36 10.87 29.87
CA VAL A 5 1.30 9.86 29.72
C VAL A 5 1.85 8.70 28.90
N ALA A 6 1.73 7.49 29.43
CA ALA A 6 2.04 6.26 28.71
C ALA A 6 0.76 5.74 28.04
N HIS A 7 0.84 5.47 26.74
CA HIS A 7 -0.24 4.79 26.02
C HIS A 7 0.16 3.33 25.82
N ARG A 8 -0.58 2.42 26.45
CA ARG A 8 -0.38 0.97 26.34
C ARG A 8 -1.57 0.36 25.62
N TYR A 9 -1.34 -0.18 24.43
CA TYR A 9 -2.27 -1.08 23.76
C TYR A 9 -1.74 -2.51 23.91
N ALA A 10 -2.62 -3.47 24.18
CA ALA A 10 -2.22 -4.86 24.41
C ALA A 10 -1.32 -5.38 23.27
N GLY A 11 -0.14 -5.91 23.64
CA GLY A 11 0.83 -6.48 22.69
C GLY A 11 1.72 -5.47 21.95
N ARG A 12 1.59 -4.15 22.16
CA ARG A 12 2.50 -3.15 21.59
C ARG A 12 3.47 -2.58 22.63
N PRO A 13 4.72 -2.30 22.24
CA PRO A 13 5.69 -1.73 23.16
C PRO A 13 5.30 -0.28 23.53
N GLU A 14 5.56 0.10 24.78
CA GLU A 14 5.02 1.32 25.42
C GLU A 14 5.58 2.62 24.81
N MET A 15 4.69 3.50 24.34
CA MET A 15 5.03 4.85 23.90
C MET A 15 4.68 5.84 25.01
N ARG A 16 5.56 6.81 25.29
CA ARG A 16 5.32 7.87 26.28
C ARG A 16 5.32 9.25 25.64
N TYR A 17 4.41 10.10 26.09
CA TYR A 17 4.23 11.45 25.55
C TYR A 17 4.16 12.47 26.68
N ARG A 18 4.74 13.64 26.46
CA ARG A 18 4.55 14.82 27.31
C ARG A 18 3.79 15.87 26.52
N TYR A 19 2.88 16.57 27.18
CA TYR A 19 2.02 17.58 26.56
C TYR A 19 2.25 18.97 27.17
N ASP A 20 2.10 20.01 26.35
CA ASP A 20 1.98 21.39 26.84
C ASP A 20 0.59 21.68 27.44
N ASP A 21 0.41 22.89 27.95
CA ASP A 21 -0.84 23.31 28.60
C ASP A 21 -2.02 23.46 27.62
N THR A 22 -1.75 23.42 26.31
CA THR A 22 -2.75 23.42 25.24
C THR A 22 -3.05 22.01 24.72
N GLY A 23 -2.41 20.97 25.29
CA GLY A 23 -2.60 19.57 24.89
C GLY A 23 -1.79 19.13 23.67
N ARG A 24 -0.79 19.92 23.22
CA ARG A 24 0.10 19.51 22.12
C ARG A 24 1.27 18.70 22.65
N VAL A 25 1.71 17.70 21.89
CA VAL A 25 2.85 16.84 22.26
C VAL A 25 4.16 17.64 22.19
N VAL A 26 4.85 17.80 23.32
CA VAL A 26 6.18 18.45 23.38
C VAL A 26 7.34 17.47 23.48
N GLU A 27 7.06 16.23 23.87
CA GLU A 27 8.05 15.15 23.88
C GLU A 27 7.39 13.80 23.59
N GLN A 28 8.07 12.97 22.81
CA GLN A 28 7.70 11.59 22.55
C GLN A 28 8.90 10.69 22.83
N LEU A 29 8.70 9.60 23.57
CA LEU A 29 9.71 8.58 23.84
C LEU A 29 9.21 7.23 23.34
N ASN A 30 10.04 6.58 22.53
CA ASN A 30 9.75 5.25 22.03
C ASN A 30 10.34 4.14 22.93
N PRO A 31 9.90 2.88 22.77
CA PRO A 31 10.39 1.76 23.57
C PRO A 31 11.88 1.45 23.42
N ALA A 32 12.50 1.86 22.31
CA ALA A 32 13.92 1.71 22.06
C ALA A 32 14.77 2.83 22.69
N GLY A 33 14.16 3.74 23.46
CA GLY A 33 14.84 4.86 24.10
C GLY A 33 15.10 6.08 23.21
N LEU A 34 14.58 6.09 21.98
CA LEU A 34 14.66 7.26 21.09
C LEU A 34 13.61 8.29 21.49
N SER A 35 14.03 9.55 21.58
CA SER A 35 13.17 10.68 21.95
C SER A 35 13.02 11.69 20.81
N TYR A 36 11.86 12.32 20.73
CA TYR A 36 11.62 13.49 19.89
C TYR A 36 11.09 14.62 20.77
N ARG A 37 11.64 15.83 20.61
CA ARG A 37 11.17 17.06 21.26
C ARG A 37 10.56 17.99 20.21
N TYR A 38 9.46 18.64 20.57
CA TYR A 38 8.73 19.54 19.69
C TYR A 38 8.65 20.94 20.32
N GLN A 39 9.03 21.96 19.55
CA GLN A 39 8.84 23.36 19.91
C GLN A 39 7.91 24.00 18.89
N TYR A 40 6.81 24.57 19.39
CA TYR A 40 5.78 25.18 18.55
C TYR A 40 5.83 26.69 18.65
N GLU A 41 5.95 27.34 17.50
CA GLU A 41 5.85 28.79 17.33
C GLU A 41 4.59 29.11 16.48
N GLN A 42 4.38 30.40 16.17
CA GLN A 42 3.21 30.82 15.40
C GLN A 42 3.18 30.21 14.00
N ASP A 43 4.32 30.22 13.31
CA ASP A 43 4.48 29.83 11.91
C ASP A 43 5.45 28.66 11.71
N ARG A 44 5.99 28.05 12.79
CA ARG A 44 6.92 26.94 12.66
C ARG A 44 6.87 25.93 13.79
N ILE A 45 7.33 24.72 13.49
CA ILE A 45 7.51 23.62 14.44
C ILE A 45 8.95 23.13 14.31
N THR A 46 9.71 23.20 15.40
CA THR A 46 11.05 22.60 15.47
C THR A 46 10.94 21.22 16.09
N VAL A 47 11.43 20.20 15.38
CA VAL A 47 11.55 18.82 15.86
C VAL A 47 13.02 18.53 16.13
N THR A 48 13.33 17.95 17.29
CA THR A 48 14.69 17.54 17.66
C THR A 48 14.70 16.09 18.09
N ASP A 49 15.50 15.25 17.43
CA ASP A 49 15.61 13.84 17.78
C ASP A 49 16.61 13.58 18.93
N SER A 50 16.76 12.31 19.31
CA SER A 50 17.69 11.84 20.35
C SER A 50 19.17 12.12 20.06
N LEU A 51 19.52 12.35 18.79
CA LEU A 51 20.88 12.70 18.36
C LEU A 51 21.07 14.21 18.27
N ASN A 52 20.09 15.00 18.73
CA ASN A 52 20.03 16.45 18.61
C ASN A 52 20.03 16.97 17.17
N ARG A 53 19.63 16.13 16.20
CA ARG A 53 19.38 16.59 14.83
C ARG A 53 18.08 17.37 14.81
N ARG A 54 18.12 18.54 14.17
CA ARG A 54 17.01 19.50 14.14
C ARG A 54 16.34 19.52 12.78
N GLU A 55 15.02 19.38 12.76
CA GLU A 55 14.18 19.62 11.60
C GLU A 55 13.24 20.81 11.91
N VAL A 56 13.08 21.73 10.97
CA VAL A 56 12.19 22.89 11.11
C VAL A 56 11.11 22.82 10.04
N LEU A 57 9.86 22.77 10.47
CA LEU A 57 8.67 22.79 9.64
C LEU A 57 8.08 24.19 9.67
N HIS A 58 8.13 24.92 8.56
CA HIS A 58 7.42 26.19 8.44
C HIS A 58 6.01 25.92 7.94
N THR A 59 5.04 26.54 8.60
CA THR A 59 3.62 26.30 8.42
C THR A 59 2.86 27.56 8.07
N GLU A 60 1.94 27.46 7.12
CA GLU A 60 0.98 28.51 6.77
C GLU A 60 -0.47 28.04 7.01
N GLY A 61 -1.39 29.01 7.11
CA GLY A 61 -2.82 28.76 7.30
C GLY A 61 -3.34 29.09 8.72
N GLY A 62 -4.66 29.22 8.83
CA GLY A 62 -5.39 29.53 10.07
C GLY A 62 -6.58 28.59 10.29
N ALA A 63 -7.25 28.72 11.44
CA ALA A 63 -8.51 28.04 11.77
C ALA A 63 -8.53 26.50 11.63
N GLY A 64 -7.40 25.82 11.92
CA GLY A 64 -7.33 24.35 12.02
C GLY A 64 -6.67 23.64 10.83
N LEU A 65 -6.31 24.36 9.77
CA LEU A 65 -5.57 23.81 8.62
C LEU A 65 -4.19 24.48 8.50
N LYS A 66 -3.28 24.17 9.42
CA LYS A 66 -1.86 24.50 9.26
C LYS A 66 -1.21 23.50 8.31
N ARG A 67 -0.52 23.99 7.27
CA ARG A 67 0.14 23.17 6.25
C ARG A 67 1.62 23.47 6.25
N VAL A 68 2.45 22.44 6.14
CA VAL A 68 3.91 22.59 6.07
C VAL A 68 4.29 23.04 4.66
N VAL A 69 4.68 24.31 4.50
CA VAL A 69 5.05 24.88 3.19
C VAL A 69 6.55 24.81 2.93
N LYS A 70 7.35 24.66 3.98
CA LYS A 70 8.80 24.51 3.89
C LYS A 70 9.30 23.60 5.01
N LYS A 71 10.22 22.71 4.67
CA LYS A 71 10.89 21.81 5.61
C LYS A 71 12.40 21.98 5.48
N GLU A 72 13.05 22.27 6.60
CA GLU A 72 14.50 22.35 6.72
C GLU A 72 14.96 21.12 7.51
N LEU A 73 15.79 20.30 6.89
CA LEU A 73 16.36 19.10 7.48
C LEU A 73 17.66 19.42 8.24
N ALA A 74 18.08 18.46 9.08
CA ALA A 74 19.25 18.63 9.93
C ALA A 74 20.58 18.75 9.16
N ASP A 75 20.62 18.27 7.93
CA ASP A 75 21.75 18.40 7.00
C ASP A 75 21.77 19.75 6.26
N GLY A 76 20.79 20.63 6.53
CA GLY A 76 20.62 21.92 5.86
C GLY A 76 19.80 21.85 4.57
N SER A 77 19.38 20.66 4.13
CA SER A 77 18.52 20.50 2.96
C SER A 77 17.16 21.17 3.19
N VAL A 78 16.64 21.86 2.17
CA VAL A 78 15.36 22.57 2.26
C VAL A 78 14.41 22.11 1.16
N THR A 79 13.20 21.73 1.52
CA THR A 79 12.14 21.42 0.56
C THR A 79 10.96 22.36 0.72
N HIS A 80 10.23 22.63 -0.35
CA HIS A 80 9.02 23.46 -0.33
C HIS A 80 7.82 22.70 -0.88
N SER A 81 6.63 23.04 -0.38
CA SER A 81 5.35 22.46 -0.80
C SER A 81 4.35 23.58 -1.08
N GLY A 82 3.73 23.53 -2.25
CA GLY A 82 2.63 24.41 -2.65
C GLY A 82 1.29 23.70 -2.46
N TYR A 83 0.27 24.45 -2.05
CA TYR A 83 -1.07 23.93 -1.85
C TYR A 83 -2.12 24.83 -2.50
N ASP A 84 -3.24 24.25 -2.93
CA ASP A 84 -4.42 25.02 -3.30
C ASP A 84 -5.22 25.51 -2.08
N ALA A 85 -6.33 26.22 -2.31
CA ALA A 85 -7.20 26.71 -1.25
C ALA A 85 -7.77 25.57 -0.38
N ALA A 86 -8.08 24.41 -1.00
CA ALA A 86 -8.60 23.23 -0.31
C ALA A 86 -7.52 22.48 0.50
N GLY A 87 -6.25 22.70 0.21
CA GLY A 87 -5.11 22.08 0.91
C GLY A 87 -4.53 20.86 0.25
N ARG A 88 -4.83 20.69 -1.03
CA ARG A 88 -4.25 19.65 -1.86
C ARG A 88 -2.92 20.14 -2.40
N LEU A 89 -1.94 19.25 -2.50
CA LEU A 89 -0.59 19.55 -2.96
C LEU A 89 -0.62 19.90 -4.45
N THR A 90 -0.09 21.06 -4.82
CA THR A 90 0.00 21.54 -6.21
C THR A 90 1.43 21.64 -6.72
N ALA A 91 2.41 21.69 -5.81
CA ALA A 91 3.82 21.68 -6.19
C ALA A 91 4.71 21.14 -5.07
N GLN A 92 5.84 20.56 -5.45
CA GLN A 92 6.91 20.22 -4.54
C GLN A 92 8.25 20.66 -5.13
N THR A 93 9.08 21.31 -4.32
CA THR A 93 10.45 21.68 -4.71
C THR A 93 11.42 20.97 -3.79
N ASP A 94 12.33 20.18 -4.37
CA ASP A 94 13.32 19.44 -3.60
C ASP A 94 14.51 20.32 -3.18
N ALA A 95 15.45 19.72 -2.45
CA ALA A 95 16.64 20.42 -1.94
C ALA A 95 17.61 20.90 -3.04
N ALA A 96 17.51 20.34 -4.25
CA ALA A 96 18.27 20.79 -5.41
C ALA A 96 17.55 21.93 -6.17
N GLY A 97 16.41 22.41 -5.67
CA GLY A 97 15.59 23.44 -6.32
C GLY A 97 14.77 22.90 -7.50
N ARG A 98 14.71 21.59 -7.69
CA ARG A 98 13.95 20.97 -8.77
C ARG A 98 12.48 20.90 -8.38
N ARG A 99 11.61 21.42 -9.24
CA ARG A 99 10.18 21.59 -8.97
C ARG A 99 9.35 20.60 -9.77
N THR A 100 8.50 19.86 -9.07
CA THR A 100 7.44 19.03 -9.65
C THR A 100 6.10 19.70 -9.38
N GLU A 101 5.23 19.77 -10.39
CA GLU A 101 3.90 20.38 -10.29
C GLU A 101 2.82 19.32 -10.49
N TYR A 102 1.68 19.53 -9.83
CA TYR A 102 0.53 18.63 -9.83
C TYR A 102 -0.70 19.41 -10.24
N GLY A 103 -1.25 19.12 -11.42
CA GLY A 103 -2.57 19.57 -11.82
C GLY A 103 -3.64 18.76 -11.11
N LEU A 104 -4.72 19.43 -10.68
CA LEU A 104 -5.80 18.81 -9.91
C LEU A 104 -7.15 19.15 -10.54
N ASN A 105 -8.04 18.17 -10.59
CA ASN A 105 -9.45 18.41 -10.83
C ASN A 105 -10.03 19.22 -9.66
N VAL A 106 -10.65 20.36 -9.97
CA VAL A 106 -11.11 21.29 -8.94
C VAL A 106 -12.18 20.68 -8.03
N VAL A 107 -13.03 19.79 -8.56
CA VAL A 107 -14.14 19.16 -7.85
C VAL A 107 -13.70 17.87 -7.15
N SER A 108 -13.17 16.90 -7.90
CA SER A 108 -12.82 15.58 -7.33
C SER A 108 -11.52 15.60 -6.53
N GLY A 109 -10.60 16.51 -6.87
CA GLY A 109 -9.24 16.52 -6.33
C GLY A 109 -8.30 15.48 -6.92
N ASP A 110 -8.74 14.76 -7.95
CA ASP A 110 -7.88 13.82 -8.67
C ASP A 110 -6.75 14.56 -9.38
N ILE A 111 -5.56 13.95 -9.42
CA ILE A 111 -4.42 14.48 -10.15
C ILE A 111 -4.69 14.32 -11.64
N THR A 112 -4.71 15.43 -12.39
CA THR A 112 -4.92 15.46 -13.84
C THR A 112 -3.60 15.38 -14.61
N ASP A 113 -2.54 15.90 -14.03
CA ASP A 113 -1.21 15.91 -14.64
C ASP A 113 -0.12 16.05 -13.59
N ILE A 114 1.07 15.54 -13.94
CA ILE A 114 2.29 15.74 -13.19
C ILE A 114 3.34 16.25 -14.16
N THR A 115 3.87 17.44 -13.87
CA THR A 115 4.98 18.03 -14.63
C THR A 115 6.27 17.92 -13.83
N THR A 116 7.26 17.19 -14.35
CA THR A 116 8.56 17.02 -13.71
C THR A 116 9.48 18.22 -13.98
N PRO A 117 10.58 18.36 -13.22
CA PRO A 117 11.47 19.52 -13.33
C PRO A 117 12.12 19.74 -14.71
N ASP A 118 12.20 18.69 -15.53
CA ASP A 118 12.68 18.74 -16.91
C ASP A 118 11.58 19.11 -17.93
N GLY A 119 10.39 19.51 -17.45
CA GLY A 119 9.25 19.93 -18.26
C GLY A 119 8.46 18.78 -18.88
N ARG A 120 8.77 17.53 -18.54
CA ARG A 120 8.02 16.36 -19.00
C ARG A 120 6.71 16.23 -18.24
N GLU A 121 5.64 15.99 -18.97
CA GLU A 121 4.28 15.95 -18.44
C GLU A 121 3.68 14.55 -18.56
N THR A 122 3.09 14.03 -17.49
CA THR A 122 2.26 12.81 -17.51
C THR A 122 0.81 13.20 -17.23
N LYS A 123 -0.14 12.79 -18.07
CA LYS A 123 -1.57 13.12 -17.92
C LYS A 123 -2.38 11.92 -17.46
N PHE A 124 -3.39 12.17 -16.64
CA PHE A 124 -4.27 11.17 -16.06
C PHE A 124 -5.72 11.53 -16.37
N TYR A 125 -6.49 10.53 -16.78
CA TYR A 125 -7.90 10.67 -17.13
C TYR A 125 -8.74 9.72 -16.29
N TYR A 126 -9.92 10.19 -15.90
CA TYR A 126 -10.83 9.45 -15.00
C TYR A 126 -12.23 9.42 -15.61
N ASN A 127 -13.03 8.42 -15.22
CA ASN A 127 -14.47 8.41 -15.46
C ASN A 127 -15.22 9.14 -14.33
N ASP A 128 -16.55 9.21 -14.44
CA ASP A 128 -17.42 9.86 -13.45
C ASP A 128 -17.42 9.16 -12.06
N GLY A 129 -16.91 7.93 -11.98
CA GLY A 129 -16.69 7.20 -10.74
C GLY A 129 -15.31 7.44 -10.11
N ASN A 130 -14.55 8.45 -10.58
CA ASN A 130 -13.16 8.74 -10.21
C ASN A 130 -12.20 7.56 -10.42
N GLN A 131 -12.48 6.69 -11.38
CA GLN A 131 -11.61 5.58 -11.73
C GLN A 131 -10.71 5.96 -12.90
N LEU A 132 -9.41 5.69 -12.77
CA LEU A 132 -8.40 5.99 -13.79
C LEU A 132 -8.68 5.21 -15.08
N THR A 133 -8.93 5.91 -16.18
CA THR A 133 -9.23 5.34 -17.51
C THR A 133 -8.07 5.46 -18.48
N ALA A 134 -7.17 6.45 -18.33
CA ALA A 134 -5.98 6.54 -19.16
C ALA A 134 -4.81 7.25 -18.46
N VAL A 135 -3.59 6.89 -18.86
CA VAL A 135 -2.35 7.59 -18.51
C VAL A 135 -1.56 7.85 -19.78
N VAL A 136 -1.30 9.12 -20.09
CA VAL A 136 -0.45 9.53 -21.21
C VAL A 136 0.91 9.93 -20.67
N SER A 137 1.95 9.19 -21.06
CA SER A 137 3.33 9.44 -20.66
C SER A 137 3.95 10.61 -21.45
N PRO A 138 5.09 11.18 -21.00
CA PRO A 138 5.71 12.32 -21.67
C PRO A 138 6.15 12.07 -23.12
N ASP A 139 6.31 10.81 -23.50
CA ASP A 139 6.64 10.41 -24.87
C ASP A 139 5.41 10.20 -25.76
N GLY A 140 4.21 10.53 -25.26
CA GLY A 140 2.94 10.41 -25.97
C GLY A 140 2.34 9.02 -25.98
N LEU A 141 3.02 8.00 -25.43
CA LEU A 141 2.45 6.67 -25.31
C LEU A 141 1.43 6.60 -24.16
N GLU A 142 0.39 5.81 -24.36
CA GLU A 142 -0.79 5.78 -23.51
C GLU A 142 -1.08 4.37 -22.99
N SER A 143 -1.42 4.25 -21.71
CA SER A 143 -2.11 3.07 -21.16
C SER A 143 -3.58 3.41 -20.91
N ARG A 144 -4.46 2.41 -21.06
CA ARG A 144 -5.92 2.58 -20.93
C ARG A 144 -6.52 1.51 -20.02
N ARG A 145 -7.61 1.86 -19.34
CA ARG A 145 -8.42 0.96 -18.52
C ARG A 145 -9.90 1.20 -18.80
N ALA A 146 -10.67 0.13 -18.80
CA ALA A 146 -12.12 0.18 -18.92
C ALA A 146 -12.76 -0.59 -17.77
N TYR A 147 -13.88 -0.09 -17.28
CA TYR A 147 -14.63 -0.65 -16.17
C TYR A 147 -16.07 -0.93 -16.59
N ASP A 148 -16.70 -1.92 -15.97
CA ASP A 148 -18.15 -2.11 -16.06
C ASP A 148 -18.93 -1.19 -15.11
N GLU A 149 -20.25 -1.28 -15.12
CA GLU A 149 -21.14 -0.44 -14.31
C GLU A 149 -20.91 -0.58 -12.79
N PRO A 150 -20.66 -1.79 -12.23
CA PRO A 150 -20.19 -1.94 -10.84
C PRO A 150 -18.79 -1.39 -10.56
N GLY A 151 -18.06 -0.90 -11.57
CA GLY A 151 -16.71 -0.36 -11.41
C GLY A 151 -15.60 -1.41 -11.44
N ARG A 152 -15.86 -2.62 -11.93
CA ARG A 152 -14.86 -3.69 -12.04
C ARG A 152 -14.10 -3.57 -13.35
N LEU A 153 -12.80 -3.83 -13.33
CA LEU A 153 -11.92 -3.72 -14.49
C LEU A 153 -12.29 -4.78 -15.54
N VAL A 154 -12.65 -4.38 -16.76
CA VAL A 154 -12.98 -5.30 -17.86
C VAL A 154 -11.92 -5.33 -18.96
N SER A 155 -11.07 -4.30 -19.05
CA SER A 155 -9.96 -4.25 -19.98
C SER A 155 -8.85 -3.35 -19.46
N GLU A 156 -7.60 -3.75 -19.69
CA GLU A 156 -6.42 -2.93 -19.47
C GLU A 156 -5.50 -3.06 -20.68
N THR A 157 -5.15 -1.93 -21.28
CA THR A 157 -4.18 -1.82 -22.37
C THR A 157 -2.93 -1.15 -21.82
N SER A 158 -1.80 -1.85 -21.90
CA SER A 158 -0.51 -1.35 -21.47
C SER A 158 0.01 -0.26 -22.42
N ARG A 159 1.04 0.46 -21.98
CA ARG A 159 1.72 1.49 -22.80
C ARG A 159 2.32 0.93 -24.09
N SER A 160 2.63 -0.37 -24.15
CA SER A 160 3.10 -1.06 -25.36
C SER A 160 1.98 -1.51 -26.30
N GLY A 161 0.70 -1.30 -25.92
CA GLY A 161 -0.47 -1.68 -26.70
C GLY A 161 -1.01 -3.09 -26.40
N GLU A 162 -0.35 -3.85 -25.53
CA GLU A 162 -0.83 -5.18 -25.12
C GLU A 162 -2.09 -5.04 -24.27
N THR A 163 -3.15 -5.77 -24.62
CA THR A 163 -4.44 -5.68 -23.92
C THR A 163 -4.77 -6.97 -23.20
N VAL A 164 -5.07 -6.87 -21.91
CA VAL A 164 -5.66 -7.93 -21.09
C VAL A 164 -7.13 -7.63 -20.87
N ARG A 165 -8.00 -8.62 -21.09
CA ARG A 165 -9.44 -8.54 -20.84
C ARG A 165 -9.83 -9.42 -19.66
N TYR A 166 -10.79 -8.94 -18.89
CA TYR A 166 -11.28 -9.59 -17.68
C TYR A 166 -12.76 -9.90 -17.85
N ARG A 167 -13.18 -11.08 -17.41
CA ARG A 167 -14.58 -11.49 -17.37
C ARG A 167 -14.92 -12.03 -16.00
N TYR A 168 -16.17 -11.82 -15.61
CA TYR A 168 -16.74 -12.15 -14.32
C TYR A 168 -17.87 -13.15 -14.52
N ASP A 169 -18.07 -14.05 -13.56
CA ASP A 169 -19.12 -15.09 -13.66
C ASP A 169 -20.53 -14.49 -13.64
N ASP A 170 -20.73 -13.45 -12.83
CA ASP A 170 -22.01 -12.73 -12.72
C ASP A 170 -21.82 -11.24 -12.36
N ALA A 171 -22.92 -10.51 -12.17
CA ALA A 171 -22.91 -9.09 -11.82
C ALA A 171 -22.44 -8.78 -10.38
N TYR A 172 -22.39 -9.78 -9.50
CA TYR A 172 -22.01 -9.63 -8.09
C TYR A 172 -20.58 -10.10 -7.81
N SER A 173 -19.96 -10.77 -8.77
CA SER A 173 -18.60 -11.29 -8.68
C SER A 173 -17.58 -10.14 -8.63
N GLU A 174 -16.86 -9.96 -7.52
CA GLU A 174 -15.84 -8.91 -7.41
C GLU A 174 -14.52 -9.29 -8.11
N LEU A 175 -14.27 -10.59 -8.31
CA LEU A 175 -13.03 -11.13 -8.84
C LEU A 175 -13.23 -11.74 -10.23
N PRO A 176 -12.26 -11.59 -11.15
CA PRO A 176 -12.39 -12.10 -12.50
C PRO A 176 -12.35 -13.64 -12.50
N ALA A 177 -13.30 -14.24 -13.21
CA ALA A 177 -13.34 -15.67 -13.46
C ALA A 177 -12.50 -16.08 -14.68
N THR A 178 -12.23 -15.13 -15.58
CA THR A 178 -11.39 -15.37 -16.75
C THR A 178 -10.57 -14.13 -17.09
N THR A 179 -9.30 -14.34 -17.43
CA THR A 179 -8.44 -13.33 -18.05
C THR A 179 -8.01 -13.79 -19.43
N THR A 180 -7.96 -12.87 -20.40
CA THR A 180 -7.47 -13.13 -21.76
C THR A 180 -6.41 -12.11 -22.10
N ASP A 181 -5.18 -12.54 -22.38
CA ASP A 181 -4.09 -11.64 -22.74
C ASP A 181 -4.08 -11.25 -24.23
N ALA A 182 -3.11 -10.44 -24.62
CA ALA A 182 -2.97 -9.92 -25.98
C ALA A 182 -2.75 -11.02 -27.04
N THR A 183 -2.22 -12.18 -26.64
CA THR A 183 -2.00 -13.34 -27.52
C THR A 183 -3.25 -14.17 -27.72
N GLY A 184 -4.33 -13.88 -26.97
CA GLY A 184 -5.53 -14.70 -26.92
C GLY A 184 -5.44 -15.85 -25.92
N SER A 185 -4.34 -15.98 -25.19
CA SER A 185 -4.20 -16.99 -24.14
C SER A 185 -5.14 -16.68 -22.99
N THR A 186 -5.89 -17.70 -22.56
CA THR A 186 -6.90 -17.58 -21.51
C THR A 186 -6.43 -18.24 -20.23
N ARG A 187 -6.84 -17.68 -19.09
CA ARG A 187 -6.69 -18.30 -17.77
C ARG A 187 -8.03 -18.22 -17.06
N GLN A 188 -8.38 -19.25 -16.31
CA GLN A 188 -9.63 -19.32 -15.57
C GLN A 188 -9.37 -19.42 -14.08
N MET A 189 -10.20 -18.75 -13.29
CA MET A 189 -10.10 -18.69 -11.84
C MET A 189 -11.47 -18.97 -11.24
N THR A 190 -11.51 -19.74 -10.16
CA THR A 190 -12.71 -19.90 -9.34
C THR A 190 -12.39 -19.45 -7.92
N TRP A 191 -13.30 -18.68 -7.33
CA TRP A 191 -13.08 -18.02 -6.05
C TRP A 191 -14.08 -18.52 -5.00
N SER A 192 -13.64 -18.54 -3.74
CA SER A 192 -14.53 -18.69 -2.60
C SER A 192 -15.25 -17.36 -2.33
N ARG A 193 -16.34 -17.41 -1.55
CA ARG A 193 -17.03 -16.21 -1.05
C ARG A 193 -16.18 -15.28 -0.18
N TYR A 194 -14.97 -15.71 0.21
CA TYR A 194 -14.01 -14.93 1.00
C TYR A 194 -12.84 -14.42 0.14
N GLY A 195 -12.93 -14.52 -1.19
CA GLY A 195 -11.89 -14.07 -2.11
C GLY A 195 -10.68 -15.00 -2.21
N GLN A 196 -10.81 -16.26 -1.77
CA GLN A 196 -9.72 -17.24 -1.86
C GLN A 196 -9.79 -17.98 -3.19
N LEU A 197 -8.67 -18.11 -3.88
CA LEU A 197 -8.59 -18.86 -5.13
C LEU A 197 -8.77 -20.36 -4.86
N LEU A 198 -9.82 -20.98 -5.41
CA LEU A 198 -10.15 -22.39 -5.26
C LEU A 198 -9.63 -23.23 -6.42
N ALA A 199 -9.64 -22.68 -7.63
CA ALA A 199 -9.12 -23.32 -8.82
C ALA A 199 -8.49 -22.29 -9.75
N PHE A 200 -7.41 -22.69 -10.41
CA PHE A 200 -6.74 -21.92 -11.46
C PHE A 200 -6.42 -22.85 -12.62
N THR A 201 -6.92 -22.52 -13.81
CA THR A 201 -6.59 -23.22 -15.05
C THR A 201 -5.75 -22.29 -15.91
N ASP A 202 -4.54 -22.72 -16.28
CA ASP A 202 -3.67 -21.94 -17.16
C ASP A 202 -4.07 -22.08 -18.64
N CYS A 203 -3.33 -21.40 -19.52
CA CYS A 203 -3.60 -21.41 -20.97
C CYS A 203 -3.27 -22.74 -21.65
N SER A 204 -2.52 -23.62 -20.98
CA SER A 204 -2.25 -24.98 -21.44
C SER A 204 -3.35 -25.96 -21.01
N GLY A 205 -4.31 -25.52 -20.21
CA GLY A 205 -5.41 -26.34 -19.69
C GLY A 205 -5.09 -27.03 -18.37
N TYR A 206 -3.90 -26.81 -17.80
CA TYR A 206 -3.51 -27.42 -16.54
C TYR A 206 -4.22 -26.74 -15.37
N GLN A 207 -4.91 -27.54 -14.56
CA GLN A 207 -5.66 -27.04 -13.41
C GLN A 207 -4.91 -27.28 -12.10
N THR A 208 -4.74 -26.21 -11.33
CA THR A 208 -4.33 -26.26 -9.92
C THR A 208 -5.54 -25.97 -9.03
N ARG A 209 -5.80 -26.82 -8.04
CA ARG A 209 -6.86 -26.61 -7.03
C ARG A 209 -6.27 -26.32 -5.66
N TYR A 210 -6.97 -25.52 -4.87
CA TYR A 210 -6.53 -25.07 -3.57
C TYR A 210 -7.59 -25.36 -2.52
N GLU A 211 -7.15 -25.80 -1.34
CA GLU A 211 -8.01 -26.00 -0.19
C GLU A 211 -7.55 -25.13 0.96
N TYR A 212 -8.52 -24.68 1.76
CA TYR A 212 -8.29 -23.83 2.92
C TYR A 212 -9.06 -24.37 4.11
N ASP A 213 -8.49 -24.18 5.30
CA ASP A 213 -9.22 -24.40 6.54
C ASP A 213 -10.18 -23.24 6.87
N ARG A 214 -10.93 -23.38 7.96
CA ARG A 214 -11.88 -22.36 8.45
C ARG A 214 -11.23 -21.03 8.86
N PHE A 215 -9.91 -21.01 9.05
CA PHE A 215 -9.14 -19.81 9.39
C PHE A 215 -8.52 -19.16 8.14
N GLY A 216 -8.76 -19.73 6.97
CA GLY A 216 -8.27 -19.25 5.69
C GLY A 216 -6.85 -19.68 5.37
N GLN A 217 -6.28 -20.63 6.12
CA GLN A 217 -4.94 -21.14 5.88
C GLN A 217 -4.99 -22.23 4.80
N MET A 218 -4.09 -22.17 3.83
CA MET A 218 -4.05 -23.10 2.70
C MET A 218 -3.57 -24.49 3.15
N THR A 219 -4.48 -25.48 3.14
CA THR A 219 -4.22 -26.85 3.59
C THR A 219 -3.77 -27.78 2.48
N ALA A 220 -4.14 -27.50 1.23
CA ALA A 220 -3.70 -28.30 0.10
C ALA A 220 -3.55 -27.46 -1.18
N VAL A 221 -2.60 -27.88 -2.01
CA VAL A 221 -2.49 -27.47 -3.41
C VAL A 221 -2.44 -28.75 -4.22
N HIS A 222 -3.47 -28.98 -5.03
CA HIS A 222 -3.53 -30.13 -5.93
C HIS A 222 -3.04 -29.71 -7.30
N ARG A 223 -2.01 -30.40 -7.78
CA ARG A 223 -1.45 -30.25 -9.13
C ARG A 223 -1.42 -31.61 -9.80
N GLU A 224 -1.15 -31.60 -11.10
CA GLU A 224 -0.99 -32.84 -11.85
C GLU A 224 0.21 -33.67 -11.37
N GLU A 225 0.21 -34.95 -11.78
CA GLU A 225 1.36 -35.85 -11.74
C GLU A 225 2.11 -35.91 -10.40
N GLY A 226 1.37 -35.91 -9.29
CA GLY A 226 1.96 -36.11 -7.96
C GLY A 226 2.73 -34.89 -7.42
N ILE A 227 2.50 -33.70 -7.95
CA ILE A 227 3.13 -32.46 -7.43
C ILE A 227 2.25 -31.80 -6.35
N SER A 228 1.21 -32.51 -5.89
CA SER A 228 0.32 -32.02 -4.82
C SER A 228 1.07 -31.86 -3.51
N LEU A 229 0.71 -30.81 -2.76
CA LEU A 229 1.32 -30.46 -1.49
C LEU A 229 0.23 -30.27 -0.43
N TYR A 230 0.43 -30.86 0.73
CA TYR A 230 -0.47 -30.79 1.87
C TYR A 230 0.22 -30.09 3.03
N ARG A 231 -0.53 -29.27 3.75
CA ARG A 231 -0.04 -28.50 4.89
C ARG A 231 -0.91 -28.73 6.10
N ARG A 232 -0.30 -28.75 7.28
CA ARG A 232 -1.01 -28.72 8.56
C ARG A 232 -0.49 -27.60 9.43
N TYR A 233 -1.41 -27.03 10.19
CA TYR A 233 -1.15 -25.93 11.10
C TYR A 233 -1.55 -26.32 12.51
N ASP A 234 -0.86 -25.77 13.50
CA ASP A 234 -1.30 -25.86 14.89
C ASP A 234 -2.41 -24.84 15.22
N ASN A 235 -2.88 -24.85 16.46
CA ASN A 235 -3.92 -23.94 16.94
C ASN A 235 -3.51 -22.46 17.01
N ARG A 236 -2.22 -22.15 16.84
CA ARG A 236 -1.68 -20.79 16.76
C ARG A 236 -1.46 -20.36 15.31
N GLY A 237 -1.83 -21.19 14.34
CA GLY A 237 -1.66 -20.92 12.91
C GLY A 237 -0.22 -21.11 12.40
N ARG A 238 0.62 -21.82 13.15
CA ARG A 238 2.00 -22.11 12.73
C ARG A 238 2.02 -23.39 11.90
N LEU A 239 2.76 -23.38 10.80
CA LEU A 239 2.93 -24.54 9.92
C LEU A 239 3.73 -25.63 10.66
N ILE A 240 3.15 -26.82 10.84
CA ILE A 240 3.76 -27.94 11.57
C ILE A 240 4.11 -29.14 10.69
N SER A 241 3.54 -29.22 9.49
CA SER A 241 3.81 -30.32 8.56
C SER A 241 3.56 -29.88 7.12
N VAL A 242 4.47 -30.27 6.25
CA VAL A 242 4.36 -30.17 4.79
C VAL A 242 4.58 -31.56 4.23
N LYS A 243 3.65 -32.06 3.43
CA LYS A 243 3.73 -33.40 2.84
C LYS A 243 3.50 -33.32 1.34
N ASP A 244 4.38 -33.92 0.55
CA ASP A 244 4.18 -34.05 -0.91
C ASP A 244 3.24 -35.22 -1.26
N ALA A 245 2.90 -35.36 -2.54
CA ALA A 245 1.99 -36.42 -2.98
C ALA A 245 2.64 -37.82 -2.95
N GLN A 246 3.97 -37.91 -2.97
CA GLN A 246 4.72 -39.17 -2.79
C GLN A 246 4.75 -39.62 -1.33
N GLY A 247 4.43 -38.71 -0.42
CA GLY A 247 4.30 -38.95 0.99
C GLY A 247 5.52 -38.53 1.81
N HIS A 248 6.52 -37.89 1.20
CA HIS A 248 7.62 -37.29 1.94
C HIS A 248 7.07 -36.13 2.77
N GLU A 249 7.37 -36.16 4.07
CA GLU A 249 6.85 -35.22 5.03
C GLU A 249 8.02 -34.50 5.71
N THR A 250 7.96 -33.17 5.72
CA THR A 250 8.81 -32.32 6.57
C THR A 250 7.96 -31.77 7.71
N ARG A 251 8.42 -31.93 8.95
CA ARG A 251 7.75 -31.43 10.14
C ARG A 251 8.53 -30.30 10.79
N TYR A 252 7.79 -29.39 11.41
CA TYR A 252 8.32 -28.21 12.06
C TYR A 252 7.86 -28.19 13.52
N GLU A 253 8.82 -28.03 14.43
CA GLU A 253 8.56 -27.93 15.86
C GLU A 253 8.91 -26.54 16.37
N TYR A 254 8.15 -26.06 17.35
CA TYR A 254 8.33 -24.73 17.90
C TYR A 254 8.27 -24.77 19.42
N ASN A 255 9.04 -23.89 20.07
CA ASN A 255 8.95 -23.69 21.51
C ASN A 255 7.69 -22.88 21.90
N ALA A 256 7.52 -22.67 23.20
CA ALA A 256 6.39 -21.91 23.76
C ALA A 256 6.37 -20.43 23.33
N ALA A 257 7.56 -19.83 23.11
CA ALA A 257 7.73 -18.44 22.69
C ALA A 257 7.41 -18.23 21.19
N GLY A 258 7.41 -19.30 20.40
CA GLY A 258 7.11 -19.24 18.96
C GLY A 258 8.31 -19.53 18.06
N ASP A 259 9.51 -19.74 18.63
CA ASP A 259 10.71 -19.97 17.84
C ASP A 259 10.76 -21.40 17.31
N LEU A 260 11.20 -21.55 16.06
CA LEU A 260 11.41 -22.84 15.42
C LEU A 260 12.56 -23.58 16.12
N THR A 261 12.29 -24.78 16.62
CA THR A 261 13.26 -25.61 17.36
C THR A 261 13.79 -26.79 16.56
N ALA A 262 13.00 -27.32 15.61
CA ALA A 262 13.43 -28.42 14.76
C ALA A 262 12.75 -28.40 13.38
N VAL A 263 13.46 -28.94 12.40
CA VAL A 263 12.96 -29.33 11.08
C VAL A 263 13.33 -30.79 10.89
N ILE A 264 12.32 -31.65 10.75
CA ILE A 264 12.45 -33.12 10.68
C ILE A 264 12.01 -33.59 9.32
#